data_AF-A0A844TA42-F1
#
_entry.id   AF-A0A844TA42-F1
#
_cell.length_a   1.000
_cell.length_b   1.000
_cell.length_c   1.000
_cell.angle_alpha   90.00
_cell.angle_beta   90.00
_cell.angle_gamma   90.00
#
_symmetry.space_group_name_H-M   'P 1'
#
loop_
_entity.id
_entity.type
_entity.pdbx_description
1 polymer ?
#
loop_
_entity_poly.entity_id
_entity_poly.type
_entity_poly.pdbx_seq_one_letter_code
_entity_poly.pdbx_strand_id
1 'polypeptide(L)'
;AVFSATFATLIGSLTAVALYRYRFRGKPFVSGMLFVVMMSPDIVMAISLLVLFMLLGVQLGFWSLLFSHITFCLPFVVVTVYARLKGFDVRMLEAAKDLGASEMTILRKIILPLAMPAVAAGWLLSFT
;
A
#
# COMPACT_ATOMS: atom_id res chain seq x y z
N ALA A 1 5.74 0.42 -16.17
CA ALA A 1 4.64 1.27 -15.71
C ALA A 1 3.38 0.47 -15.37
N VAL A 2 2.50 0.10 -16.33
CA VAL A 2 1.16 -0.50 -16.05
C VAL A 2 1.19 -1.65 -15.04
N PHE A 3 2.02 -2.68 -15.27
CA PHE A 3 2.09 -3.83 -14.37
C PHE A 3 2.51 -3.42 -12.96
N SER A 4 3.57 -2.63 -12.84
CA SER A 4 4.04 -2.13 -11.54
C SER A 4 2.94 -1.35 -10.83
N ALA A 5 2.31 -0.40 -11.52
CA ALA A 5 1.24 0.42 -10.96
C ALA A 5 0.09 -0.43 -10.43
N THR A 6 -0.37 -1.42 -11.21
CA THR A 6 -1.46 -2.30 -10.82
C THR A 6 -1.09 -3.16 -9.61
N PHE A 7 0.08 -3.79 -9.60
CA PHE A 7 0.51 -4.62 -8.46
C PHE A 7 0.80 -3.79 -7.21
N ALA A 8 1.49 -2.67 -7.33
CA ALA A 8 1.76 -1.76 -6.22
C ALA A 8 0.48 -1.20 -5.63
N THR A 9 -0.50 -0.83 -6.48
CA THR A 9 -1.81 -0.35 -6.04
C THR A 9 -2.59 -1.42 -5.31
N LEU A 10 -2.62 -2.64 -5.86
CA LEU A 10 -3.37 -3.75 -5.25
C LEU A 10 -2.77 -4.14 -3.89
N ILE A 11 -1.45 -4.32 -3.82
CA ILE A 11 -0.76 -4.67 -2.57
C ILE A 11 -0.81 -3.51 -1.57
N GLY A 12 -0.57 -2.29 -2.03
CA GLY A 12 -0.55 -1.09 -1.18
C GLY A 12 -1.92 -0.73 -0.62
N SER A 13 -2.98 -0.83 -1.42
CA SER A 13 -4.35 -0.59 -0.95
C SER A 13 -4.80 -1.64 0.08
N LEU A 14 -4.50 -2.92 -0.16
CA LEU A 14 -4.76 -3.98 0.81
C LEU A 14 -3.99 -3.75 2.12
N THR A 15 -2.72 -3.36 2.01
CA THR A 15 -1.88 -3.05 3.18
C THR A 15 -2.42 -1.85 3.96
N ALA A 16 -2.85 -0.78 3.27
CA ALA A 16 -3.44 0.39 3.90
C ALA A 16 -4.74 0.07 4.64
N VAL A 17 -5.64 -0.70 4.01
CA VAL A 17 -6.89 -1.16 4.64
C VAL A 17 -6.57 -2.06 5.83
N ALA A 18 -5.58 -2.95 5.71
CA ALA A 18 -5.18 -3.84 6.79
C ALA A 18 -4.61 -3.07 8.00
N LEU A 19 -3.75 -2.09 7.76
CA LEU A 19 -3.17 -1.22 8.78
C LEU A 19 -4.22 -0.30 9.42
N TYR A 20 -5.21 0.17 8.66
CA TYR A 20 -6.29 0.99 9.20
C TYR A 20 -7.26 0.17 10.06
N ARG A 21 -7.72 -0.98 9.55
CA ARG A 21 -8.82 -1.74 10.16
C ARG A 21 -8.39 -2.73 11.25
N TYR A 22 -7.27 -3.43 11.06
CA TYR A 22 -6.91 -4.54 11.94
C TYR A 22 -5.79 -4.17 12.92
N ARG A 23 -5.85 -4.81 14.10
CA ARG A 23 -4.76 -4.82 15.08
C ARG A 23 -4.17 -6.23 15.11
N PHE A 24 -2.99 -6.40 14.53
CA PHE A 24 -2.27 -7.67 14.46
C PHE A 24 -0.83 -7.49 14.97
N ARG A 25 -0.20 -8.57 15.45
CA ARG A 25 1.13 -8.51 16.09
C ARG A 25 2.24 -7.99 15.16
N GLY A 26 2.13 -8.25 13.86
CA GLY A 26 3.08 -7.79 12.83
C GLY A 26 2.89 -6.34 12.37
N LYS A 27 1.88 -5.62 12.88
CA LYS A 27 1.60 -4.23 12.49
C LYS A 27 2.80 -3.28 12.64
N PRO A 28 3.50 -3.23 13.80
CA PRO A 28 4.67 -2.35 13.94
C PRO A 28 5.80 -2.71 12.98
N PHE A 29 5.98 -3.99 12.64
CA PHE A 29 6.98 -4.43 11.68
C PHE A 29 6.68 -3.92 10.27
N VAL A 30 5.45 -4.14 9.79
CA VAL A 30 5.01 -3.65 8.46
C VAL A 30 5.08 -2.12 8.38
N SER A 31 4.59 -1.42 9.42
CA SER A 31 4.68 0.04 9.48
C SER A 31 6.13 0.53 9.53
N GLY A 32 7.01 -0.16 10.26
CA GLY A 32 8.44 0.15 10.32
C GLY A 32 9.12 -0.01 8.97
N MET A 33 8.87 -1.12 8.24
CA MET A 33 9.40 -1.32 6.90
C MET A 33 8.94 -0.23 5.93
N LEU A 34 7.65 0.09 5.93
CA LEU A 34 7.11 1.17 5.09
C LEU A 34 7.75 2.52 5.41
N PHE A 35 7.97 2.81 6.70
CA PHE A 35 8.64 4.03 7.13
C PHE A 35 10.10 4.07 6.69
N VAL A 36 10.84 2.96 6.84
CA VAL A 36 12.23 2.87 6.38
C VAL A 36 12.33 3.10 4.88
N VAL A 37 11.48 2.45 4.08
CA VAL A 37 11.49 2.62 2.62
C VAL A 37 11.12 4.06 2.23
N MET A 38 10.13 4.66 2.91
CA MET A 38 9.69 6.03 2.63
C MET A 38 10.70 7.11 3.04
N MET A 39 11.47 6.87 4.10
CA MET A 39 12.52 7.81 4.57
C MET A 39 13.86 7.61 3.87
N SER A 40 14.05 6.46 3.20
CA SER A 40 15.28 6.18 2.49
C SER A 40 15.39 7.07 1.24
N PRO A 41 16.55 7.66 0.97
CA PRO A 41 16.75 8.39 -0.28
C PRO A 41 16.59 7.47 -1.50
N ASP A 42 15.93 7.94 -2.55
CA ASP A 42 15.59 7.12 -3.72
C ASP A 42 16.82 6.50 -4.40
N ILE A 43 17.91 7.26 -4.50
CA ILE A 43 19.18 6.80 -5.08
C ILE A 43 19.74 5.63 -4.26
N VAL A 44 19.66 5.71 -2.92
CA VAL A 44 20.16 4.66 -2.03
C VAL A 44 19.34 3.39 -2.20
N MET A 45 18.01 3.51 -2.30
CA MET A 45 17.14 2.34 -2.52
C MET A 45 17.41 1.69 -3.88
N ALA A 46 17.60 2.48 -4.93
CA ALA A 46 17.88 1.99 -6.28
C ALA A 46 19.20 1.18 -6.32
N ILE A 47 20.27 1.73 -5.74
CA ILE A 47 21.57 1.04 -5.66
C ILE A 47 21.46 -0.20 -4.78
N SER A 48 20.75 -0.13 -3.66
CA SER A 48 20.57 -1.26 -2.74
C SER A 48 19.85 -2.44 -3.42
N LEU A 49 18.78 -2.16 -4.16
CA LEU A 49 18.04 -3.18 -4.92
C LEU A 49 18.88 -3.76 -6.07
N LEU A 50 19.67 -2.91 -6.75
CA LEU A 50 20.59 -3.37 -7.79
C LEU A 50 21.62 -4.37 -7.22
N VAL A 51 22.25 -4.00 -6.11
CA VAL A 51 23.22 -4.87 -5.42
C VAL A 51 22.54 -6.14 -4.91
N LEU A 52 21.32 -6.04 -4.36
CA LEU A 52 20.54 -7.20 -3.90
C LEU A 52 20.31 -8.20 -5.05
N PHE A 53 19.90 -7.73 -6.23
CA PHE A 53 19.67 -8.63 -7.37
C PHE A 53 20.95 -9.27 -7.86
N MET A 54 22.07 -8.54 -7.89
CA MET A 54 23.37 -9.12 -8.22
C MET A 54 23.80 -10.20 -7.21
N LEU A 55 23.62 -9.95 -5.90
CA LEU A 55 23.95 -10.92 -4.85
C LEU A 55 23.08 -12.18 -4.92
N LEU A 56 21.81 -12.03 -5.30
CA LEU A 56 20.88 -13.14 -5.48
C LEU A 56 21.08 -13.87 -6.83
N GLY A 57 21.99 -13.41 -7.69
CA GLY A 57 22.20 -13.96 -9.03
C GLY A 57 21.01 -13.75 -9.98
N VAL A 58 20.14 -12.78 -9.68
CA VAL A 58 18.98 -12.44 -10.53
C VAL A 58 19.48 -11.66 -11.72
N GLN A 59 19.17 -12.14 -12.93
CA GLN A 59 19.51 -11.44 -14.16
C GLN A 59 18.81 -10.08 -14.22
N LEU A 60 19.60 -9.04 -14.47
CA LEU A 60 19.09 -7.69 -14.67
C LEU A 60 18.26 -7.66 -15.96
N GLY A 61 17.02 -7.22 -15.84
CA GLY A 61 16.09 -7.16 -16.95
C GLY A 61 14.71 -6.74 -16.48
N PHE A 62 13.68 -7.21 -17.19
CA PHE A 62 12.30 -6.82 -16.93
C PHE A 62 11.85 -7.13 -15.49
N TRP A 63 12.17 -8.31 -14.97
CA TRP A 63 11.70 -8.76 -13.65
C TRP A 63 12.34 -7.99 -12.50
N SER A 64 13.66 -7.78 -12.54
CA SER A 64 14.36 -6.98 -11.54
C SER A 64 13.83 -5.54 -11.51
N LEU A 65 13.60 -4.96 -12.70
CA LEU A 65 13.04 -3.62 -12.82
C LEU A 65 11.61 -3.56 -12.29
N LEU A 66 10.78 -4.55 -12.63
CA LEU A 66 9.39 -4.64 -12.16
C LEU A 66 9.32 -4.69 -10.63
N PHE A 67 10.10 -5.58 -10.00
CA PHE A 67 10.12 -5.69 -8.54
C PHE A 67 10.67 -4.44 -7.84
N SER A 68 11.69 -3.80 -8.43
CA SER A 68 12.17 -2.51 -7.93
C SER A 68 11.06 -1.47 -7.95
N HIS A 69 10.42 -1.25 -9.09
CA HIS A 69 9.36 -0.24 -9.19
C HIS A 69 8.18 -0.54 -8.25
N ILE A 70 7.78 -1.81 -8.09
CA ILE A 70 6.73 -2.17 -7.12
C ILE A 70 7.15 -1.77 -5.70
N THR A 71 8.41 -2.06 -5.32
CA THR A 71 8.95 -1.74 -3.99
C THR A 71 8.98 -0.23 -3.74
N PHE A 72 9.39 0.56 -4.74
CA PHE A 72 9.38 2.02 -4.70
C PHE A 72 7.97 2.60 -4.54
N CYS A 73 7.00 2.09 -5.30
CA CYS A 73 5.64 2.66 -5.33
C CYS A 73 4.79 2.30 -4.10
N LEU A 74 5.10 1.18 -3.42
CA LEU A 74 4.33 0.69 -2.28
C LEU A 74 4.08 1.72 -1.17
N PRO A 75 5.10 2.39 -0.58
CA PRO A 75 4.87 3.37 0.48
C PRO A 75 3.96 4.52 0.05
N PHE A 76 4.09 5.00 -1.19
CA PHE A 76 3.25 6.07 -1.72
C PHE A 76 1.78 5.66 -1.76
N VAL A 77 1.46 4.51 -2.37
CA VAL A 77 0.07 3.99 -2.40
C VAL A 77 -0.47 3.80 -0.99
N VAL A 78 0.31 3.15 -0.11
CA VAL A 78 -0.13 2.84 1.25
C VAL A 78 -0.47 4.12 2.00
N VAL A 79 0.40 5.13 1.95
CA VAL A 79 0.19 6.39 2.64
C VAL A 79 -0.99 7.16 2.08
N THR A 80 -1.14 7.25 0.75
CA THR A 80 -2.27 7.94 0.12
C THR A 80 -3.61 7.32 0.52
N VAL A 81 -3.72 5.99 0.47
CA VAL A 81 -4.95 5.29 0.86
C VAL A 81 -5.19 5.35 2.37
N TYR A 82 -4.14 5.16 3.18
CA TYR A 82 -4.25 5.20 4.63
C TYR A 82 -4.66 6.58 5.15
N ALA A 83 -4.05 7.65 4.63
CA ALA A 83 -4.40 9.02 4.97
C ALA A 83 -5.87 9.33 4.62
N ARG A 84 -6.35 8.83 3.46
CA ARG A 84 -7.75 8.97 3.08
C ARG A 84 -8.69 8.27 4.05
N LEU A 85 -8.37 7.04 4.45
CA LEU A 85 -9.17 6.28 5.43
C LEU A 85 -9.18 6.95 6.81
N LYS A 86 -8.05 7.50 7.26
CA LYS A 86 -7.94 8.21 8.54
C LYS A 86 -8.74 9.52 8.57
N GLY A 87 -9.00 10.12 7.41
CA GLY A 87 -9.79 11.35 7.30
C GLY A 87 -11.30 11.17 7.50
N PHE A 88 -11.81 9.93 7.59
CA PHE A 88 -13.23 9.66 7.81
C PHE A 88 -13.56 9.44 9.29
N ASP A 89 -14.77 9.82 9.69
CA ASP A 89 -15.25 9.63 11.05
C ASP A 89 -15.52 8.15 11.34
N VAL A 90 -14.81 7.61 12.33
CA VAL A 90 -14.96 6.23 12.82
C VAL A 90 -16.39 5.97 13.31
N ARG A 91 -17.12 7.01 13.75
CA ARG A 91 -18.51 6.90 14.19
C ARG A 91 -19.44 6.36 13.10
N MET A 92 -19.14 6.59 11.82
CA MET A 92 -19.92 5.99 10.72
C MET A 92 -19.79 4.46 10.70
N LEU A 93 -18.62 3.93 11.06
CA LEU A 93 -18.38 2.50 11.12
C LEU A 93 -19.03 1.88 12.36
N GLU A 94 -19.08 2.61 13.48
CA GLU A 94 -19.77 2.20 14.70
C GLU A 94 -21.29 2.18 14.49
N ALA A 95 -21.87 3.24 13.92
CA ALA A 95 -23.30 3.28 13.58
C ALA A 95 -23.73 2.18 12.60
N ALA A 96 -22.87 1.85 11.62
CA ALA A 96 -23.12 0.73 10.73
C ALA A 96 -23.16 -0.62 11.47
N LYS A 97 -22.28 -0.82 12.47
CA LYS A 97 -22.31 -2.00 13.33
C LYS A 97 -23.56 -2.04 14.20
N ASP A 98 -23.98 -0.90 14.75
CA ASP A 98 -25.18 -0.80 15.58
C ASP A 98 -26.46 -1.14 14.78
N LEU A 99 -26.47 -0.84 13.48
CA LEU A 99 -27.51 -1.27 12.53
C LEU A 99 -27.40 -2.76 12.11
N GLY A 100 -26.49 -3.53 12.69
CA GLY A 100 -26.31 -4.95 12.43
C GLY A 100 -25.48 -5.27 11.17
N ALA A 101 -24.74 -4.30 10.61
CA ALA A 101 -23.91 -4.58 9.45
C ALA A 101 -22.71 -5.47 9.82
N SER A 102 -22.54 -6.57 9.08
CA SER A 102 -21.36 -7.42 9.21
C SER A 102 -20.07 -6.69 8.81
N GLU A 103 -18.92 -7.15 9.32
CA GLU A 103 -17.60 -6.62 8.96
C GLU A 103 -17.35 -6.61 7.44
N MET A 104 -17.79 -7.66 6.74
CA MET A 104 -17.67 -7.76 5.29
C MET A 104 -18.55 -6.73 4.57
N THR A 105 -19.73 -6.45 5.12
CA THR A 105 -20.64 -5.41 4.61
C THR A 105 -20.00 -4.04 4.75
N ILE A 106 -19.44 -3.73 5.92
CA ILE A 106 -18.76 -2.45 6.19
C ILE A 106 -17.56 -2.28 5.26
N LEU A 107 -16.74 -3.33 5.09
CA LEU A 107 -15.58 -3.27 4.19
C LEU A 107 -16.00 -3.00 2.75
N ARG A 108 -16.98 -3.74 2.22
CA ARG A 108 -17.39 -3.63 0.81
C ARG A 108 -18.24 -2.40 0.50
N LYS A 109 -19.14 -2.02 1.39
CA LYS A 109 -20.11 -0.92 1.12
C LYS A 109 -19.67 0.44 1.63
N ILE A 110 -18.72 0.49 2.57
CA ILE A 110 -18.27 1.75 3.18
C ILE A 110 -16.78 1.96 2.90
N ILE A 111 -15.90 1.07 3.37
CA ILE A 111 -14.46 1.30 3.30
C ILE A 111 -13.94 1.32 1.85
N LEU A 112 -14.27 0.32 1.03
CA LEU A 112 -13.79 0.22 -0.34
C LEU A 112 -14.23 1.42 -1.22
N PRO A 113 -15.51 1.83 -1.27
CA PRO A 113 -15.93 3.00 -2.03
C PRO A 113 -15.27 4.30 -1.56
N LEU A 114 -15.09 4.47 -0.25
CA LEU A 114 -14.43 5.64 0.31
C LEU A 114 -12.93 5.68 0.01
N ALA A 115 -12.29 4.52 -0.09
CA ALA A 115 -10.89 4.37 -0.46
C ALA A 115 -10.66 4.49 -1.97
N MET A 116 -11.63 4.14 -2.80
CA MET A 116 -11.54 4.10 -4.27
C MET A 116 -10.91 5.35 -4.92
N PRO A 117 -11.28 6.59 -4.59
CA PRO A 117 -10.62 7.77 -5.17
C PRO A 117 -9.13 7.86 -4.80
N ALA A 118 -8.75 7.44 -3.59
CA ALA A 118 -7.35 7.40 -3.18
C ALA A 118 -6.59 6.24 -3.82
N VAL A 119 -7.25 5.11 -4.07
CA VAL A 119 -6.68 3.97 -4.82
C VAL A 119 -6.39 4.38 -6.27
N ALA A 120 -7.31 5.10 -6.91
CA ALA A 120 -7.09 5.64 -8.26
C ALA A 120 -5.92 6.65 -8.30
N ALA A 121 -5.86 7.56 -7.31
CA ALA A 121 -4.72 8.47 -7.17
C ALA A 121 -3.40 7.73 -6.95
N GLY A 122 -3.39 6.71 -6.08
CA GLY A 122 -2.21 5.86 -5.85
C GLY A 122 -1.75 5.11 -7.09
N TRP A 123 -2.68 4.64 -7.93
CA TRP A 123 -2.36 4.01 -9.20
C TRP A 123 -1.70 4.98 -10.18
N LEU A 124 -2.23 6.20 -10.29
CA LEU A 124 -1.65 7.23 -11.14
C LEU A 124 -0.25 7.64 -10.68
N LEU A 125 -0.04 7.77 -9.36
CA LEU A 125 1.29 8.03 -8.79
C LEU A 125 2.28 6.89 -9.06
N SER A 126 1.80 5.64 -9.10
CA SER A 126 2.64 4.46 -9.34
C SER A 126 2.88 4.17 -10.83
N PHE A 127 2.23 4.92 -11.72
CA PHE A 127 2.34 4.74 -13.16
C PHE A 127 3.61 5.38 -13.75
N THR A 128 4.31 6.21 -12.96
CA THR A 128 5.60 6.81 -13.31
C THR A 128 6.68 5.76 -13.52
#